data_AF-A0A538S4Y1-F1
#
_entry.id   AF-A0A538S4Y1-F1
#
_cell.length_a   1.000
_cell.length_b   1.000
_cell.length_c   1.000
_cell.angle_alpha   90.00
_cell.angle_beta   90.00
_cell.angle_gamma   90.00
#
_symmetry.space_group_name_H-M   'P 1'
#
loop_
_entity.id
_entity.type
_entity.pdbx_description
1 polymer ?
#
loop_
_entity_poly.entity_id
_entity_poly.type
_entity_poly.pdbx_seq_one_letter_code
_entity_poly.pdbx_strand_id
1 'polypeptide(L)'
;MTTIQTNHARLVPDGVFEYQHSAAHSAADAIYKGFEQWVQLDFVPLLEALRPKPGSCTALEMEFPPKEGNPARVRRAVLGPIMHFVERPPSKAETTREGDQRKPEDTSEEHPFCPCCLLTKSFEAFRELIEGNGFYGLRLFAARDAEGELQADCRVNGDDWDKGAQALREYARTWPEAGYEFRKQYVVLQSIEKSP
;
A
#
# COMPACT_ATOMS: atom_id res chain seq x y z
N MET A 1 16.50 -9.26 -11.98
CA MET A 1 15.73 -9.25 -10.72
C MET A 1 16.72 -9.22 -9.58
N THR A 2 16.53 -8.33 -8.62
CA THR A 2 17.38 -8.20 -7.43
C THR A 2 16.52 -8.46 -6.20
N THR A 3 16.95 -9.32 -5.29
CA THR A 3 16.27 -9.52 -4.01
C THR A 3 16.92 -8.64 -2.94
N ILE A 4 16.12 -7.91 -2.19
CA ILE A 4 16.57 -7.11 -1.05
C ILE A 4 15.90 -7.67 0.20
N GLN A 5 16.68 -8.00 1.22
CA GLN A 5 16.17 -8.50 2.50
C GLN A 5 16.50 -7.51 3.61
N THR A 6 15.51 -7.21 4.44
CA THR A 6 15.64 -6.37 5.63
C THR A 6 15.33 -7.18 6.86
N ASN A 7 16.11 -6.97 7.92
CA ASN A 7 15.95 -7.67 9.18
C ASN A 7 15.92 -6.68 10.35
N HIS A 8 15.10 -6.99 11.36
CA HIS A 8 15.19 -6.33 12.65
C HIS A 8 15.07 -7.38 13.75
N ALA A 9 16.11 -7.50 14.58
CA ALA A 9 16.31 -8.59 15.54
C ALA A 9 15.11 -8.89 16.46
N ARG A 10 14.23 -7.91 16.71
CA ARG A 10 13.03 -8.09 17.55
C ARG A 10 11.70 -8.09 16.80
N LEU A 11 11.61 -7.38 15.67
CA LEU A 11 10.32 -7.15 14.99
C LEU A 11 10.12 -8.16 13.87
N VAL A 12 11.20 -8.47 13.16
CA VAL A 12 11.21 -9.40 12.03
C VAL A 12 12.57 -10.11 12.00
N PRO A 13 12.82 -11.04 12.95
CA PRO A 13 14.10 -11.73 13.08
C PRO A 13 14.41 -12.68 11.92
N ASP A 14 13.39 -13.16 11.21
CA ASP A 14 13.56 -13.96 9.99
C ASP A 14 13.71 -13.08 8.73
N GLY A 15 13.47 -11.78 8.88
CA GLY A 15 13.51 -10.78 7.83
C GLY A 15 12.26 -10.73 6.95
N VAL A 16 12.13 -9.63 6.23
CA VAL A 16 11.21 -9.46 5.10
C VAL A 16 12.04 -9.25 3.86
N PHE A 17 11.61 -9.77 2.72
CA PHE A 17 12.33 -9.57 1.46
C PHE A 17 11.42 -9.03 0.37
N GLU A 18 12.01 -8.41 -0.63
CA GLU A 18 11.32 -7.91 -1.80
C GLU A 18 12.13 -8.14 -3.07
N TYR A 19 11.43 -8.40 -4.17
CA TYR A 19 12.02 -8.49 -5.49
C TYR A 19 11.88 -7.16 -6.23
N GLN A 20 13.01 -6.59 -6.62
CA GLN A 20 13.07 -5.40 -7.46
C GLN A 20 13.33 -5.80 -8.92
N HIS A 21 12.50 -5.22 -9.79
CA HIS A 21 12.59 -5.36 -11.23
C HIS A 21 12.93 -4.00 -11.81
N SER A 22 14.11 -3.90 -12.40
CA SER A 22 14.64 -2.68 -13.00
C SER A 22 15.36 -3.02 -14.30
N ALA A 23 15.32 -2.11 -15.25
CA ALA A 23 15.98 -2.24 -16.55
C ALA A 23 17.00 -1.12 -16.75
N ALA A 24 18.19 -1.48 -17.23
CA ALA A 24 19.25 -0.55 -17.57
C ALA A 24 20.20 -1.15 -18.61
N HIS A 25 21.14 -0.35 -19.11
CA HIS A 25 22.12 -0.78 -20.11
C HIS A 25 23.19 -1.74 -19.56
N SER A 26 23.35 -1.80 -18.23
CA SER A 26 24.24 -2.74 -17.56
C SER A 26 23.56 -3.38 -16.35
N ALA A 27 24.05 -4.55 -15.93
CA ALA A 27 23.56 -5.23 -14.73
C ALA A 27 23.79 -4.39 -13.46
N ALA A 28 24.94 -3.70 -13.36
CA ALA A 28 25.27 -2.84 -12.23
C ALA A 28 24.27 -1.67 -12.11
N ASP A 29 23.97 -1.01 -13.24
CA ASP A 29 23.01 0.10 -13.25
C ASP A 29 21.59 -0.38 -12.93
N ALA A 30 21.21 -1.57 -13.40
CA ALA A 30 19.92 -2.16 -13.07
C ALA A 30 19.82 -2.42 -11.56
N ILE A 31 20.84 -3.04 -10.95
CA ILE A 31 20.88 -3.27 -9.50
C ILE A 31 20.80 -1.94 -8.74
N TYR A 32 21.62 -0.95 -9.10
CA TYR A 32 21.62 0.37 -8.46
C TYR A 32 20.24 1.01 -8.51
N LYS A 33 19.61 1.07 -9.70
CA LYS A 33 18.26 1.63 -9.86
C LYS A 33 17.20 0.89 -9.06
N GLY A 34 17.26 -0.45 -9.03
CA GLY A 34 16.33 -1.26 -8.26
C GLY A 34 16.46 -1.01 -6.75
N PHE A 35 17.70 -0.90 -6.26
CA PHE A 35 17.97 -0.56 -4.87
C PHE A 35 17.53 0.87 -4.53
N GLU A 36 17.83 1.84 -5.39
CA GLU A 36 17.43 3.24 -5.21
C GLU A 36 15.89 3.38 -5.12
N GLN A 37 15.15 2.71 -6.00
CA GLN A 37 13.69 2.68 -5.94
C GLN A 37 13.17 2.04 -4.65
N TRP A 38 13.76 0.92 -4.23
CA TRP A 38 13.38 0.27 -2.97
C TRP A 38 13.64 1.16 -1.76
N VAL A 39 14.78 1.88 -1.73
CA VAL A 39 15.09 2.84 -0.66
C VAL A 39 14.05 3.97 -0.59
N GLN A 40 13.58 4.47 -1.74
CA GLN A 40 12.64 5.58 -1.81
C GLN A 40 11.19 5.19 -1.52
N LEU A 41 10.82 3.92 -1.70
CA LEU A 41 9.44 3.45 -1.56
C LEU A 41 9.28 2.49 -0.37
N ASP A 42 9.90 1.32 -0.47
CA ASP A 42 9.69 0.18 0.43
C ASP A 42 10.42 0.36 1.77
N PHE A 43 11.61 0.95 1.76
CA PHE A 43 12.42 1.12 2.98
C PHE A 43 11.89 2.22 3.91
N VAL A 44 11.25 3.26 3.37
CA VAL A 44 10.70 4.37 4.14
C VAL A 44 9.70 3.90 5.21
N PRO A 45 8.62 3.15 4.90
CA PRO A 45 7.69 2.66 5.92
C PRO A 45 8.34 1.67 6.89
N LEU A 46 9.39 0.93 6.49
CA LEU A 46 10.15 0.08 7.41
C LEU A 46 10.87 0.91 8.49
N LEU A 47 11.48 2.05 8.10
CA LEU A 47 12.09 2.97 9.07
C LEU A 47 11.04 3.68 9.93
N GLU A 48 9.94 4.14 9.34
CA GLU A 48 8.86 4.82 10.06
C GLU A 48 8.17 3.89 11.05
N ALA A 49 8.09 2.58 10.76
CA ALA A 49 7.55 1.58 11.67
C ALA A 49 8.34 1.44 12.98
N LEU A 50 9.63 1.80 12.99
CA LEU A 50 10.46 1.80 14.20
C LEU A 50 10.14 2.98 15.14
N ARG A 51 9.42 4.00 14.66
CA ARG A 51 9.09 5.17 15.46
C ARG A 51 7.80 4.93 16.27
N PRO A 52 7.72 5.45 17.50
CA PRO A 52 6.45 5.47 18.24
C PRO A 52 5.35 6.16 17.44
N LYS A 53 5.68 7.26 16.75
CA LYS A 53 4.79 7.97 15.83
C LYS A 53 5.51 8.21 14.50
N PRO A 54 5.01 7.68 13.36
CA PRO A 54 5.52 8.02 12.04
C PRO A 54 5.46 9.52 11.76
N GLY A 55 6.52 10.05 11.16
CA GLY A 55 6.67 11.46 10.81
C GLY A 55 6.45 11.75 9.33
N SER A 56 6.90 10.86 8.45
CA SER A 56 6.78 11.05 6.99
C SER A 56 5.70 10.18 6.33
N CYS A 57 5.34 9.06 6.96
CA CYS A 57 4.30 8.16 6.47
C CYS A 57 2.98 8.40 7.20
N THR A 58 1.87 8.31 6.46
CA THR A 58 0.54 8.21 7.08
C THR A 58 0.43 6.89 7.83
N ALA A 59 -0.17 6.91 9.02
CA ALA A 59 -0.44 5.72 9.81
C ALA A 59 -1.94 5.55 10.04
N LEU A 60 -2.44 4.33 9.85
CA LEU A 60 -3.80 3.94 10.24
C LEU A 60 -3.70 3.06 11.48
N GLU A 61 -4.32 3.47 12.57
CA GLU A 61 -4.33 2.72 13.82
C GLU A 61 -5.71 2.12 14.06
N MET A 62 -5.74 0.85 14.48
CA MET A 62 -6.93 0.06 14.69
C MET A 62 -6.86 -0.59 16.06
N GLU A 63 -7.85 -0.31 16.91
CA GLU A 63 -7.93 -0.91 18.23
C GLU A 63 -8.68 -2.25 18.17
N PHE A 64 -8.07 -3.30 18.71
CA PHE A 64 -8.68 -4.60 18.84
C PHE A 64 -8.91 -4.93 20.32
N PRO A 65 -10.17 -5.16 20.73
CA PRO A 65 -10.48 -5.56 22.09
C PRO A 65 -9.87 -6.95 22.39
N PRO A 66 -9.72 -7.31 23.67
CA PRO A 66 -9.24 -8.64 24.03
C PRO A 66 -10.23 -9.69 23.52
N LYS A 67 -9.70 -10.76 22.93
CA LYS A 67 -10.45 -11.97 22.52
C LYS A 67 -9.70 -13.18 23.06
N GLU A 68 -10.37 -14.30 23.32
CA GLU A 68 -9.78 -15.49 23.95
C GLU A 68 -8.34 -15.78 23.47
N GLY A 69 -7.39 -15.74 24.41
CA GLY A 69 -5.96 -15.97 24.16
C GLY A 69 -5.16 -14.77 23.61
N ASN A 70 -5.80 -13.65 23.30
CA ASN A 70 -5.16 -12.45 22.75
C ASN A 70 -5.47 -11.20 23.58
N PRO A 71 -4.46 -10.50 24.13
CA PRO A 71 -4.67 -9.24 24.83
C PRO A 71 -5.21 -8.15 23.89
N ALA A 72 -5.78 -7.11 24.51
CA ALA A 72 -6.10 -5.87 23.80
C ALA A 72 -4.83 -5.36 23.10
N ARG A 73 -4.97 -4.94 21.84
CA ARG A 73 -3.82 -4.47 21.05
C ARG A 73 -4.22 -3.37 20.09
N VAL A 74 -3.24 -2.56 19.73
CA VAL A 74 -3.37 -1.60 18.64
C VAL A 74 -2.57 -2.13 17.45
N ARG A 75 -3.23 -2.21 16.30
CA ARG A 75 -2.58 -2.55 15.03
C ARG A 75 -2.39 -1.28 14.25
N ARG A 76 -1.20 -1.13 13.67
CA ARG A 76 -0.83 0.04 12.88
C ARG A 76 -0.45 -0.40 11.47
N ALA A 77 -1.05 0.24 10.48
CA ALA A 77 -0.61 0.22 9.10
C ALA A 77 0.18 1.51 8.80
N VAL A 78 1.47 1.39 8.51
CA VAL A 78 2.32 2.51 8.07
C VAL A 78 2.33 2.50 6.54
N LEU A 79 1.71 3.52 5.95
CA LEU A 79 1.54 3.66 4.52
C LEU A 79 2.76 4.34 3.91
N GLY A 80 3.55 3.60 3.14
CA GLY A 80 4.73 4.11 2.45
C GLY A 80 4.39 5.14 1.37
N PRO A 81 5.42 5.79 0.81
CA PRO A 81 5.28 6.62 -0.39
C PRO A 81 4.57 5.87 -1.52
N ILE A 82 3.72 6.59 -2.24
CA ILE A 82 3.02 6.07 -3.42
C ILE A 82 3.83 6.38 -4.67
N MET A 83 4.03 5.37 -5.52
CA MET A 83 4.37 5.58 -6.91
C MET A 83 3.09 5.48 -7.74
N HIS A 84 2.71 6.58 -8.38
CA HIS A 84 1.50 6.70 -9.18
C HIS A 84 1.84 7.30 -10.54
N PHE A 85 1.33 6.66 -11.59
CA PHE A 85 1.37 7.17 -12.95
C PHE A 85 -0.01 7.08 -13.54
N VAL A 86 -0.41 8.10 -14.28
CA VAL A 86 -1.65 8.15 -15.06
C VAL A 86 -1.37 8.86 -16.38
N GLU A 87 -1.76 8.25 -17.50
CA GLU A 87 -1.48 8.77 -18.84
C GLU A 87 -2.36 10.00 -19.17
N ARG A 88 -3.66 9.91 -18.89
CA ARG A 88 -4.66 10.94 -19.19
C ARG A 88 -5.40 11.33 -17.90
N PRO A 89 -4.80 12.14 -17.01
CA PRO A 89 -5.45 12.55 -15.77
C PRO A 89 -6.75 13.31 -16.07
N PRO A 90 -7.84 13.07 -15.31
CA PRO A 90 -9.08 13.80 -15.49
C PRO A 90 -8.84 15.32 -15.34
N SER A 91 -9.41 16.11 -16.25
CA SER A 91 -9.24 17.56 -16.20
C SER A 91 -9.89 18.12 -14.93
N LYS A 92 -9.22 19.05 -14.23
CA LYS A 92 -9.76 19.71 -13.02
C LYS A 92 -11.10 20.46 -13.23
N ALA A 93 -11.60 20.54 -14.47
CA ALA A 93 -12.78 21.30 -14.86
C ALA A 93 -14.11 20.57 -14.62
N GLU A 94 -14.12 19.27 -14.31
CA GLU A 94 -15.37 18.52 -14.12
C GLU A 94 -15.89 18.52 -12.67
N THR A 95 -15.08 18.97 -11.70
CA THR A 95 -15.45 19.00 -10.27
C THR A 95 -16.13 20.29 -9.79
N THR A 96 -16.35 21.28 -10.66
CA THR A 96 -17.11 22.49 -10.32
C THR A 96 -18.21 22.72 -11.35
N ARG A 97 -19.29 21.93 -11.28
CA ARG A 97 -20.58 22.42 -11.75
C ARG A 97 -21.08 23.41 -10.69
N GLU A 98 -20.86 24.71 -10.92
CA GLU A 98 -21.54 25.76 -10.18
C GLU A 98 -23.06 25.51 -10.26
N GLY A 99 -23.70 25.15 -9.14
CA GLY A 99 -25.15 25.14 -9.04
C GLY A 99 -25.85 24.03 -8.25
N ASP A 100 -25.17 23.02 -7.69
CA ASP A 100 -25.88 21.98 -6.93
C ASP A 100 -25.95 22.28 -5.42
N GLN A 101 -27.00 23.00 -5.00
CA GLN A 101 -27.35 23.23 -3.59
C GLN A 101 -28.11 22.03 -2.98
N ARG A 102 -27.62 20.80 -3.14
CA ARG A 102 -28.19 19.64 -2.45
C ARG A 102 -27.40 19.32 -1.18
N LYS A 103 -28.14 19.17 -0.08
CA LYS A 103 -27.66 18.75 1.25
C LYS A 103 -26.73 17.53 1.12
N PRO A 104 -25.62 17.47 1.87
CA PRO A 104 -24.73 16.32 1.86
C PRO A 104 -25.35 15.19 2.68
N GLU A 105 -26.22 14.41 2.05
CA GLU A 105 -26.57 13.07 2.53
C GLU A 105 -25.85 12.06 1.63
N ASP A 106 -24.69 11.61 2.12
CA ASP A 106 -24.07 10.31 1.88
C ASP A 106 -23.97 9.83 0.42
N THR A 107 -23.55 10.72 -0.49
CA THR A 107 -22.94 10.28 -1.74
C THR A 107 -21.46 10.07 -1.49
N SER A 108 -20.98 8.83 -1.55
CA SER A 108 -19.56 8.50 -1.53
C SER A 108 -18.81 9.40 -2.50
N GLU A 109 -18.14 10.42 -1.96
CA GLU A 109 -17.44 11.43 -2.72
C GLU A 109 -16.47 10.72 -3.68
N GLU A 110 -16.58 11.00 -4.98
CA GLU A 110 -15.54 10.69 -5.97
C GLU A 110 -14.33 11.55 -5.62
N HIS A 111 -13.58 11.11 -4.62
CA HIS A 111 -12.40 11.80 -4.18
C HIS A 111 -11.25 11.54 -5.15
N PRO A 112 -10.42 12.56 -5.44
CA PRO A 112 -9.14 12.36 -6.10
C PRO A 112 -8.33 11.27 -5.38
N PHE A 113 -7.47 10.57 -6.12
CA PHE A 113 -6.66 9.45 -5.65
C PHE A 113 -6.12 9.65 -4.20
N CYS A 114 -6.53 8.77 -3.27
CA CYS A 114 -6.01 8.71 -1.90
C CYS A 114 -4.94 7.60 -1.78
N PRO A 115 -3.73 7.90 -1.26
CA PRO A 115 -2.70 6.90 -0.97
C PRO A 115 -3.14 5.79 0.00
N CYS A 116 -4.21 6.01 0.78
CA CYS A 116 -4.80 5.03 1.67
C CYS A 116 -5.58 3.91 0.95
N CYS A 117 -6.09 4.18 -0.25
CA CYS A 117 -7.12 3.35 -0.86
C CYS A 117 -6.63 1.97 -1.32
N LEU A 118 -5.35 1.80 -1.65
CA LEU A 118 -4.81 0.48 -2.01
C LEU A 118 -5.05 -0.55 -0.89
N LEU A 119 -4.85 -0.13 0.36
CA LEU A 119 -5.12 -0.97 1.53
C LEU A 119 -6.60 -0.94 1.91
N THR A 120 -7.21 0.24 2.06
CA THR A 120 -8.56 0.35 2.66
C THR A 120 -9.67 -0.16 1.76
N LYS A 121 -9.56 -0.01 0.43
CA LYS A 121 -10.52 -0.58 -0.53
C LYS A 121 -10.31 -2.08 -0.76
N SER A 122 -9.20 -2.62 -0.28
CA SER A 122 -8.86 -4.05 -0.33
C SER A 122 -8.85 -4.70 1.05
N PHE A 123 -9.37 -4.01 2.08
CA PHE A 123 -9.18 -4.36 3.50
C PHE A 123 -9.57 -5.82 3.81
N GLU A 124 -10.66 -6.28 3.24
CA GLU A 124 -11.18 -7.63 3.44
C GLU A 124 -10.17 -8.73 3.08
N ALA A 125 -9.40 -8.54 2.02
CA ALA A 125 -8.37 -9.48 1.59
C ALA A 125 -7.14 -9.51 2.52
N PHE A 126 -6.99 -8.50 3.37
CA PHE A 126 -5.91 -8.37 4.35
C PHE A 126 -6.39 -8.55 5.79
N ARG A 127 -7.68 -8.85 6.01
CA ARG A 127 -8.27 -8.92 7.36
C ARG A 127 -7.50 -9.86 8.28
N GLU A 128 -7.08 -11.03 7.80
CA GLU A 128 -6.29 -11.98 8.60
C GLU A 128 -4.93 -11.44 9.05
N LEU A 129 -4.28 -10.59 8.23
CA LEU A 129 -3.00 -9.97 8.57
C LEU A 129 -3.18 -8.75 9.48
N ILE A 130 -4.24 -7.99 9.24
CA ILE A 130 -4.61 -6.80 10.01
C ILE A 130 -5.02 -7.21 11.42
N GLU A 131 -5.91 -8.17 11.55
CA GLU A 131 -6.37 -8.73 12.82
C GLU A 131 -5.32 -9.63 13.47
N GLY A 132 -4.32 -10.11 12.73
CA GLY A 132 -3.20 -10.88 13.28
C GLY A 132 -2.32 -10.09 14.26
N ASN A 133 -1.24 -10.71 14.73
CA ASN A 133 -0.28 -10.09 15.64
C ASN A 133 1.13 -9.94 15.03
N GLY A 134 1.37 -10.51 13.85
CA GLY A 134 2.67 -10.48 13.16
C GLY A 134 3.07 -9.11 12.62
N PHE A 135 4.34 -9.02 12.25
CA PHE A 135 4.89 -7.94 11.43
C PHE A 135 4.82 -8.36 9.96
N TYR A 136 4.19 -7.52 9.14
CA TYR A 136 4.04 -7.80 7.71
C TYR A 136 4.47 -6.60 6.88
N GLY A 137 5.34 -6.83 5.92
CA GLY A 137 5.57 -5.96 4.78
C GLY A 137 4.62 -6.35 3.65
N LEU A 138 3.82 -5.42 3.17
CA LEU A 138 2.85 -5.63 2.09
C LEU A 138 3.28 -4.83 0.88
N ARG A 139 3.56 -5.51 -0.22
CA ARG A 139 3.70 -4.85 -1.52
C ARG A 139 2.35 -4.83 -2.20
N LEU A 140 1.85 -3.63 -2.50
CA LEU A 140 0.58 -3.42 -3.18
C LEU A 140 0.86 -2.78 -4.53
N PHE A 141 0.60 -3.49 -5.63
CA PHE A 141 0.65 -2.96 -6.98
C PHE A 141 -0.64 -3.29 -7.72
N ALA A 142 -1.21 -2.29 -8.38
CA ALA A 142 -2.34 -2.43 -9.28
C ALA A 142 -2.13 -1.55 -10.51
N ALA A 143 -2.55 -2.02 -11.68
CA ALA A 143 -2.54 -1.28 -12.92
C ALA A 143 -3.77 -1.61 -13.76
N ARG A 144 -4.17 -0.63 -14.58
CA ARG A 144 -5.15 -0.76 -15.64
C ARG A 144 -4.54 -0.18 -16.91
N ASP A 145 -4.51 -0.95 -17.98
CA ASP A 145 -4.00 -0.46 -19.26
C ASP A 145 -5.07 0.27 -20.10
N ALA A 146 -4.66 0.72 -21.28
CA ALA A 146 -5.51 1.51 -22.17
C ALA A 146 -6.70 0.70 -22.72
N GLU A 147 -6.55 -0.62 -22.82
CA GLU A 147 -7.59 -1.57 -23.21
C GLU A 147 -8.51 -1.94 -22.04
N GLY A 148 -8.11 -1.58 -20.81
CA GLY A 148 -8.86 -1.84 -19.58
C GLY A 148 -8.51 -3.15 -18.90
N GLU A 149 -7.46 -3.84 -19.35
CA GLU A 149 -6.96 -5.05 -18.71
C GLU A 149 -6.35 -4.73 -17.34
N LEU A 150 -6.63 -5.60 -16.38
CA LEU A 150 -6.30 -5.36 -14.97
C LEU A 150 -5.11 -6.22 -14.55
N GLN A 151 -4.08 -5.56 -14.04
CA GLN A 151 -2.88 -6.21 -13.54
C GLN A 151 -2.70 -5.89 -12.06
N ALA A 152 -2.24 -6.86 -11.29
CA ALA A 152 -1.91 -6.64 -9.88
C ALA A 152 -0.80 -7.59 -9.46
N ASP A 153 0.01 -7.12 -8.53
CA ASP A 153 1.08 -7.86 -7.90
C ASP A 153 1.06 -7.53 -6.40
N CYS A 154 0.68 -8.51 -5.60
CA CYS A 154 0.50 -8.37 -4.17
C CYS A 154 1.37 -9.38 -3.46
N ARG A 155 2.15 -8.91 -2.47
CA ARG A 155 3.01 -9.78 -1.68
C ARG A 155 2.90 -9.50 -0.19
N VAL A 156 3.12 -10.53 0.60
CA VAL A 156 3.22 -10.49 2.05
C VAL A 156 4.60 -11.02 2.42
N ASN A 157 5.45 -10.16 2.98
CA ASN A 157 6.83 -10.48 3.32
C ASN A 157 7.67 -11.04 2.15
N GLY A 158 7.31 -10.69 0.91
CA GLY A 158 7.96 -11.15 -0.30
C GLY A 158 7.33 -12.38 -0.96
N ASP A 159 6.36 -13.02 -0.31
CA ASP A 159 5.62 -14.16 -0.86
C ASP A 159 4.34 -13.69 -1.56
N ASP A 160 3.99 -14.35 -2.67
CA ASP A 160 2.81 -14.01 -3.46
C ASP A 160 1.52 -14.17 -2.63
N TRP A 161 0.64 -13.17 -2.74
CA TRP A 161 -0.62 -13.10 -1.99
C TRP A 161 -1.81 -12.93 -2.94
N ASP A 162 -2.29 -14.05 -3.47
CA ASP A 162 -3.33 -14.08 -4.51
C ASP A 162 -4.62 -13.36 -4.10
N LYS A 163 -5.05 -13.51 -2.84
CA LYS A 163 -6.24 -12.84 -2.31
C LYS A 163 -6.13 -11.32 -2.44
N GLY A 164 -4.97 -10.76 -2.11
CA GLY A 164 -4.72 -9.33 -2.23
C GLY A 164 -4.55 -8.89 -3.67
N ALA A 165 -3.89 -9.69 -4.51
CA ALA A 165 -3.76 -9.39 -5.94
C ALA A 165 -5.15 -9.33 -6.61
N GLN A 166 -6.04 -10.26 -6.28
CA GLN A 166 -7.42 -10.22 -6.76
C GLN A 166 -8.16 -8.97 -6.28
N ALA A 167 -8.12 -8.65 -4.99
CA ALA A 167 -8.77 -7.46 -4.45
C ALA A 167 -8.25 -6.15 -5.07
N LEU A 168 -6.95 -6.08 -5.35
CA LEU A 168 -6.33 -4.93 -6.02
C LEU A 168 -6.80 -4.78 -7.47
N ARG A 169 -6.99 -5.88 -8.22
CA ARG A 169 -7.62 -5.82 -9.56
C ARG A 169 -9.05 -5.30 -9.47
N GLU A 170 -9.82 -5.81 -8.51
CA GLU A 170 -11.20 -5.36 -8.32
C GLU A 170 -11.28 -3.87 -7.96
N TYR A 171 -10.36 -3.39 -7.13
CA TYR A 171 -10.22 -1.96 -6.86
C TYR A 171 -9.81 -1.17 -8.12
N ALA A 172 -8.87 -1.69 -8.93
CA ALA A 172 -8.44 -1.03 -10.16
C ALA A 172 -9.55 -0.91 -11.21
N ARG A 173 -10.52 -1.83 -11.21
CA ARG A 173 -11.71 -1.75 -12.08
C ARG A 173 -12.54 -0.50 -11.79
N THR A 174 -12.52 0.02 -10.56
CA THR A 174 -13.30 1.21 -10.18
C THR A 174 -12.60 2.53 -10.55
N TRP A 175 -11.41 2.49 -11.14
CA TRP A 175 -10.71 3.70 -11.52
C TRP A 175 -11.34 4.31 -12.78
N PRO A 176 -11.39 5.66 -12.88
CA PRO A 176 -11.84 6.30 -14.10
C PRO A 176 -10.96 5.88 -15.27
N GLU A 177 -11.52 5.90 -16.48
CA GLU A 177 -10.71 5.64 -17.67
C GLU A 177 -9.72 6.80 -17.89
N ALA A 178 -8.43 6.48 -17.84
CA ALA A 178 -7.37 7.48 -17.88
C ALA A 178 -6.16 7.03 -18.73
N GLY A 179 -6.38 6.14 -19.71
CA GLY A 179 -5.30 5.45 -20.42
C GLY A 179 -4.58 4.46 -19.49
N TYR A 180 -3.27 4.29 -19.65
CA TYR A 180 -2.49 3.49 -18.71
C TYR A 180 -2.37 4.19 -17.34
N GLU A 181 -2.80 3.49 -16.29
CA GLU A 181 -2.65 3.93 -14.91
C GLU A 181 -2.07 2.79 -14.05
N PHE A 182 -1.10 3.12 -13.19
CA PHE A 182 -0.68 2.19 -12.14
C PHE A 182 -0.43 2.90 -10.82
N ARG A 183 -0.61 2.14 -9.74
CA ARG A 183 -0.39 2.58 -8.36
C ARG A 183 0.39 1.50 -7.63
N LYS A 184 1.49 1.89 -6.99
CA LYS A 184 2.34 1.03 -6.16
C LYS A 184 2.54 1.66 -4.79
N GLN A 185 2.41 0.86 -3.74
CA GLN A 185 2.73 1.26 -2.37
C GLN A 185 3.27 0.07 -1.59
N TYR A 186 4.20 0.33 -0.68
CA TYR A 186 4.59 -0.63 0.34
C TYR A 186 3.99 -0.22 1.68
N VAL A 187 3.41 -1.19 2.40
CA VAL A 187 2.75 -0.95 3.69
C VAL A 187 3.39 -1.85 4.75
N VAL A 188 3.64 -1.31 5.94
CA VAL A 188 4.02 -2.12 7.09
C VAL A 188 2.83 -2.28 8.03
N LEU A 189 2.42 -3.52 8.30
CA LEU A 189 1.47 -3.85 9.37
C LEU A 189 2.23 -4.35 10.59
N GLN A 190 1.94 -3.77 11.75
CA GLN A 190 2.53 -4.23 13.01
C GLN A 190 1.63 -3.95 14.21
N SER A 191 1.92 -4.64 15.31
CA SER A 191 1.34 -4.33 16.61
C SER A 191 2.16 -3.22 17.25
N ILE A 192 1.50 -2.27 17.90
CA ILE A 192 2.14 -1.25 18.72
C ILE A 192 1.58 -1.30 20.13
N GLU A 193 2.40 -0.88 21.09
CA GLU A 193 1.93 -0.61 22.44
C GLU A 193 1.03 0.63 22.41
N LYS A 194 -0.08 0.59 23.16
CA LYS A 194 -0.91 1.77 23.36
C LYS A 194 -0.05 2.78 24.12
N SER A 195 0.23 3.93 23.50
CA SER A 195 0.89 5.02 24.22
C SER A 195 -0.02 5.43 25.38
N PRO A 196 0.50 5.53 26.62
CA PRO A 196 -0.29 5.82 27.81
C PRO A 196 -0.95 7.20 27.76
#